data_AF-A0A344W9D4-F1
#
_entry.id   AF-A0A344W9D4-F1
#
_cell.length_a   1.000
_cell.length_b   1.000
_cell.length_c   1.000
_cell.angle_alpha   90.00
_cell.angle_beta   90.00
_cell.angle_gamma   90.00
#
_symmetry.space_group_name_H-M   'P 1'
#
loop_
_entity.id
_entity.type
_entity.pdbx_description
1 polymer ?
#
loop_
_entity_poly.entity_id
_entity_poly.type
_entity_poly.pdbx_seq_one_letter_code
_entity_poly.pdbx_strand_id
1 'polypeptide(L)'
;MKKILLIITILLTSLSYAKDDSYLIDDSLAMARQGEFVRASNLIVDLANNGNPKAQYVLSMYFRDPNALNIPEVGEMWLMRAAENNNAKAQYDLGWRLAAGWKNDSVEDIVEMIYWFERATFNGSEDAYANLATLYENEFRDVLAEMEVAANDGNAMAQFNLGWINARGLYSSDGLMQDIDVAKDWFEKSAKLGFKDAVEVLEKNF
;
A
#
# COMPACT_ATOMS: atom_id res chain seq x y z
N MET A 1 -55.64 -19.51 -36.64
CA MET A 1 -54.93 -20.23 -35.55
C MET A 1 -53.59 -19.54 -35.35
N LYS A 2 -53.41 -18.78 -34.25
CA LYS A 2 -52.14 -18.14 -33.90
C LYS A 2 -51.27 -19.14 -33.15
N LYS A 3 -50.08 -19.46 -33.65
CA LYS A 3 -49.03 -20.13 -32.86
C LYS A 3 -48.17 -19.05 -32.22
N ILE A 4 -48.29 -18.91 -30.90
CA ILE A 4 -47.38 -18.11 -30.08
C ILE A 4 -46.12 -18.97 -29.90
N LEU A 5 -45.00 -18.49 -30.44
CA LEU A 5 -43.68 -19.10 -30.23
C LEU A 5 -43.04 -18.41 -29.03
N LEU A 6 -43.02 -19.12 -27.89
CA LEU A 6 -42.29 -18.74 -26.69
C LEU A 6 -41.05 -19.64 -26.63
N ILE A 7 -39.85 -19.12 -26.87
CA ILE A 7 -38.61 -19.84 -26.54
C ILE A 7 -37.60 -18.87 -25.92
N ILE A 8 -37.74 -18.77 -24.60
CA ILE A 8 -36.72 -18.77 -23.53
C ILE A 8 -35.28 -18.55 -24.02
N THR A 9 -34.77 -17.34 -23.80
CA THR A 9 -33.34 -17.03 -23.81
C THR A 9 -32.72 -17.55 -22.52
N ILE A 10 -31.95 -18.63 -22.60
CA ILE A 10 -31.12 -19.11 -21.48
C ILE A 10 -29.89 -18.20 -21.42
N LEU A 11 -29.87 -17.25 -20.49
CA LEU A 11 -28.62 -16.60 -20.08
C LEU A 11 -27.79 -17.65 -19.35
N LEU A 12 -26.79 -18.22 -20.03
CA LEU A 12 -25.69 -18.91 -19.36
C LEU A 12 -24.85 -17.84 -18.65
N THR A 13 -25.12 -17.61 -17.37
CA THR A 13 -24.13 -16.98 -16.50
C THR A 13 -22.98 -17.97 -16.35
N SER A 14 -21.89 -17.74 -17.05
CA SER A 14 -20.63 -18.39 -16.69
C SER A 14 -20.20 -17.78 -15.36
N LEU A 15 -20.62 -18.40 -14.25
CA LEU A 15 -19.83 -18.34 -13.02
C LEU A 15 -18.49 -18.97 -13.39
N SER A 16 -17.52 -18.16 -13.78
CA SER A 16 -16.13 -18.57 -13.75
C SER A 16 -15.87 -18.92 -12.29
N TYR A 17 -15.73 -20.21 -11.99
CA TYR A 17 -15.05 -20.65 -10.79
C TYR A 17 -13.65 -20.03 -10.85
N ALA A 18 -13.46 -18.87 -10.22
CA ALA A 18 -12.14 -18.34 -9.99
C ALA A 18 -11.44 -19.42 -9.16
N LYS A 19 -10.49 -20.12 -9.79
CA LYS A 19 -9.69 -21.13 -9.13
C LYS A 19 -9.00 -20.43 -7.98
N ASP A 20 -9.17 -20.92 -6.76
CA ASP A 20 -8.46 -20.37 -5.61
C ASP A 20 -6.99 -20.71 -5.77
N ASP A 21 -6.25 -19.81 -6.40
CA ASP A 21 -4.84 -19.95 -6.74
C ASP A 21 -3.93 -19.49 -5.58
N SER A 22 -4.48 -19.32 -4.36
CA SER A 22 -3.72 -18.91 -3.17
C SER A 22 -2.60 -19.90 -2.81
N TYR A 23 -2.79 -21.19 -3.07
CA TYR A 23 -1.79 -22.23 -2.85
C TYR A 23 -0.53 -22.06 -3.72
N LEU A 24 -0.64 -21.43 -4.90
CA LEU A 24 0.50 -21.24 -5.81
C LEU A 24 1.60 -20.40 -5.18
N ILE A 25 1.24 -19.47 -4.28
CA ILE A 25 2.23 -18.65 -3.57
C ILE A 25 2.99 -19.51 -2.55
N ASP A 26 2.31 -20.40 -1.84
CA ASP A 26 2.95 -21.25 -0.85
C ASP A 26 3.85 -22.31 -1.50
N ASP A 27 3.41 -22.86 -2.64
CA ASP A 27 4.20 -23.77 -3.49
C ASP A 27 5.41 -23.05 -4.09
N SER A 28 5.24 -21.80 -4.54
CA SER A 28 6.34 -20.97 -5.03
C SER A 28 7.39 -20.76 -3.95
N LEU A 29 6.97 -20.40 -2.74
CA LEU A 29 7.87 -20.26 -1.60
C LEU A 29 8.56 -21.59 -1.24
N ALA A 30 7.88 -22.73 -1.41
CA ALA A 30 8.47 -24.04 -1.20
C ALA A 30 9.55 -24.40 -2.25
N MET A 31 9.34 -24.02 -3.51
CA MET A 31 10.34 -24.13 -4.58
C MET A 31 11.53 -23.21 -4.31
N ALA A 32 11.28 -21.96 -3.93
CA ALA A 32 12.32 -20.99 -3.60
C ALA A 32 13.20 -21.46 -2.44
N ARG A 33 12.63 -22.10 -1.40
CA ARG A 33 13.40 -22.73 -0.31
C ARG A 33 14.35 -23.84 -0.78
N GLN A 34 14.10 -24.43 -1.95
CA GLN A 34 14.97 -25.42 -2.59
C GLN A 34 15.96 -24.79 -3.58
N GLY A 35 16.01 -23.45 -3.66
CA GLY A 35 16.84 -22.71 -4.62
C GLY A 35 16.23 -22.65 -6.02
N GLU A 36 15.01 -23.14 -6.23
CA GLU A 36 14.37 -23.23 -7.54
C GLU A 36 13.66 -21.91 -7.93
N PHE A 37 14.34 -20.78 -7.78
CA PHE A 37 13.74 -19.45 -7.92
C PHE A 37 13.13 -19.18 -9.29
N VAL A 38 13.69 -19.72 -10.38
CA VAL A 38 13.11 -19.56 -11.73
C VAL A 38 11.74 -20.25 -11.81
N ARG A 39 11.64 -21.47 -11.29
CA ARG A 39 10.37 -22.21 -11.26
C ARG A 39 9.37 -21.56 -10.30
N ALA A 40 9.85 -21.14 -9.13
CA ALA A 40 9.08 -20.42 -8.14
C ALA A 40 8.45 -19.15 -8.73
N SER A 41 9.22 -18.33 -9.45
CA SER A 41 8.73 -17.10 -10.09
C SER A 41 7.72 -17.40 -11.20
N ASN A 42 8.02 -18.37 -12.08
CA ASN A 42 7.12 -18.75 -13.17
C ASN A 42 5.76 -19.25 -12.66
N LEU A 43 5.72 -19.86 -11.47
CA LEU A 43 4.47 -20.36 -10.88
C LEU A 43 3.49 -19.24 -10.50
N ILE A 44 3.99 -18.06 -10.12
CA ILE A 44 3.16 -16.97 -9.57
C ILE A 44 3.16 -15.71 -10.44
N VAL A 45 3.83 -15.71 -11.59
CA VAL A 45 3.91 -14.52 -12.45
C VAL A 45 2.55 -14.10 -12.99
N ASP A 46 1.68 -15.05 -13.34
CA ASP A 46 0.34 -14.74 -13.83
C ASP A 46 -0.55 -14.15 -12.72
N LEU A 47 -0.46 -14.68 -11.48
CA LEU A 47 -1.10 -14.09 -10.30
C LEU A 47 -0.63 -12.65 -10.08
N ALA A 48 0.67 -12.41 -10.16
CA ALA A 48 1.24 -11.09 -9.96
C ALA A 48 0.84 -10.11 -11.07
N ASN A 49 0.79 -10.56 -12.33
CA ASN A 49 0.29 -9.81 -13.48
C ASN A 49 -1.19 -9.46 -13.33
N ASN A 50 -1.99 -10.34 -12.72
CA ASN A 50 -3.41 -10.13 -12.42
C ASN A 50 -3.65 -9.27 -11.17
N GLY A 51 -2.61 -8.63 -10.62
CA GLY A 51 -2.75 -7.68 -9.53
C GLY A 51 -2.71 -8.29 -8.13
N ASN A 52 -2.37 -9.58 -7.96
CA ASN A 52 -2.30 -10.18 -6.62
C ASN A 52 -1.13 -9.57 -5.81
N PRO A 53 -1.41 -8.80 -4.73
CA PRO A 53 -0.37 -8.07 -4.01
C PRO A 53 0.63 -8.98 -3.30
N LYS A 54 0.22 -10.16 -2.84
CA LYS A 54 1.11 -11.13 -2.18
C LYS A 54 2.08 -11.75 -3.20
N ALA A 55 1.60 -12.14 -4.37
CA ALA A 55 2.43 -12.67 -5.45
C ALA A 55 3.44 -11.62 -5.97
N GLN A 56 3.00 -10.37 -6.15
CA GLN A 56 3.88 -9.27 -6.53
C GLN A 56 5.00 -9.06 -5.50
N TYR A 57 4.67 -9.04 -4.20
CA TYR A 57 5.68 -8.91 -3.15
C TYR A 57 6.66 -10.09 -3.14
N VAL A 58 6.18 -11.33 -3.29
CA VAL A 58 7.05 -12.52 -3.34
C VAL A 58 7.98 -12.49 -4.55
N LEU A 59 7.49 -12.10 -5.73
CA LEU A 59 8.37 -11.88 -6.89
C LEU A 59 9.42 -10.81 -6.61
N SER A 60 9.04 -9.70 -5.96
CA SER A 60 10.00 -8.66 -5.57
C SER A 60 11.14 -9.23 -4.75
N MET A 61 10.85 -10.12 -3.79
CA MET A 61 11.86 -10.78 -2.96
C MET A 61 12.82 -11.63 -3.79
N TYR A 62 12.30 -12.46 -4.70
CA TYR A 62 13.14 -13.32 -5.55
C TYR A 62 14.06 -12.53 -6.48
N PHE A 63 13.59 -11.40 -7.02
CA PHE A 63 14.38 -10.59 -7.93
C PHE A 63 15.35 -9.65 -7.20
N ARG A 64 15.04 -9.19 -5.98
CA ARG A 64 15.92 -8.30 -5.19
C ARG A 64 17.02 -9.03 -4.43
N ASP A 65 16.83 -10.31 -4.10
CA ASP A 65 17.80 -11.07 -3.31
C ASP A 65 19.05 -11.40 -4.15
N PRO A 66 20.26 -10.96 -3.71
CA PRO A 66 21.53 -11.28 -4.37
C PRO A 66 21.83 -12.78 -4.50
N ASN A 67 21.19 -13.61 -3.67
CA ASN A 67 21.35 -15.07 -3.66
C ASN A 67 20.23 -15.82 -4.43
N ALA A 68 19.31 -15.09 -5.05
CA ALA A 68 18.20 -15.65 -5.82
C ALA A 68 18.33 -15.29 -7.31
N LEU A 69 17.36 -14.59 -7.90
CA LEU A 69 17.40 -14.19 -9.31
C LEU A 69 18.26 -12.95 -9.55
N ASN A 70 18.37 -12.08 -8.54
CA ASN A 70 19.23 -10.90 -8.55
C ASN A 70 19.11 -10.04 -9.82
N ILE A 71 17.89 -9.58 -10.10
CA ILE A 71 17.57 -8.56 -11.10
C ILE A 71 16.86 -7.41 -10.37
N PRO A 72 17.60 -6.56 -9.64
CA PRO A 72 17.02 -5.60 -8.71
C PRO A 72 15.97 -4.69 -9.35
N GLU A 73 16.16 -4.24 -10.59
CA GLU A 73 15.23 -3.34 -11.29
C GLU A 73 13.85 -3.98 -11.47
N VAL A 74 13.82 -5.27 -11.80
CA VAL A 74 12.56 -6.05 -11.89
C VAL A 74 11.96 -6.24 -10.51
N GLY A 75 12.81 -6.45 -9.51
CA GLY A 75 12.42 -6.56 -8.12
C GLY A 75 11.75 -5.30 -7.58
N GLU A 76 12.32 -4.13 -7.87
CA GLU A 76 11.77 -2.82 -7.49
C GLU A 76 10.44 -2.54 -8.19
N MET A 77 10.33 -2.87 -9.47
CA MET A 77 9.05 -2.78 -10.20
C MET A 77 7.96 -3.61 -9.50
N TRP A 78 8.27 -4.85 -9.10
CA TRP A 78 7.30 -5.70 -8.40
C TRP A 78 6.98 -5.22 -6.99
N LEU A 79 7.96 -4.67 -6.27
CA LEU A 79 7.76 -4.08 -4.96
C LEU A 79 6.77 -2.91 -5.05
N MET A 80 6.98 -2.00 -6.02
CA MET A 80 6.06 -0.89 -6.23
C MET A 80 4.65 -1.33 -6.57
N ARG A 81 4.50 -2.28 -7.50
CA ARG A 81 3.18 -2.82 -7.84
C ARG A 81 2.49 -3.46 -6.63
N ALA A 82 3.23 -4.19 -5.80
CA ALA A 82 2.69 -4.78 -4.59
C ALA A 82 2.20 -3.69 -3.62
N ALA A 83 2.98 -2.64 -3.43
CA ALA A 83 2.63 -1.52 -2.56
C ALA A 83 1.41 -0.72 -3.08
N GLU A 84 1.35 -0.48 -4.40
CA GLU A 84 0.19 0.12 -5.08
C GLU A 84 -1.07 -0.73 -4.90
N ASN A 85 -0.95 -2.06 -4.96
CA ASN A 85 -2.04 -3.02 -4.71
C ASN A 85 -2.25 -3.34 -3.22
N ASN A 86 -1.84 -2.44 -2.31
CA ASN A 86 -2.12 -2.50 -0.88
C ASN A 86 -1.44 -3.66 -0.12
N ASN A 87 -0.31 -4.15 -0.61
CA ASN A 87 0.53 -5.06 0.18
C ASN A 87 1.22 -4.29 1.33
N ALA A 88 0.79 -4.53 2.57
CA ALA A 88 1.34 -3.85 3.74
C ALA A 88 2.85 -4.05 3.94
N LYS A 89 3.39 -5.23 3.59
CA LYS A 89 4.84 -5.51 3.69
C LYS A 89 5.63 -4.75 2.63
N ALA A 90 5.10 -4.63 1.41
CA ALA A 90 5.73 -3.84 0.36
C ALA A 90 5.75 -2.35 0.73
N GLN A 91 4.64 -1.82 1.25
CA GLN A 91 4.56 -0.44 1.73
C GLN A 91 5.53 -0.20 2.90
N TYR A 92 5.60 -1.13 3.85
CA TYR A 92 6.59 -1.07 4.93
C TYR A 92 8.03 -1.09 4.40
N ASP A 93 8.37 -2.00 3.48
CA ASP A 93 9.70 -2.09 2.86
C ASP A 93 10.11 -0.76 2.22
N LEU A 94 9.17 -0.06 1.57
CA LEU A 94 9.42 1.25 0.96
C LEU A 94 9.65 2.34 2.01
N GLY A 95 8.78 2.44 3.01
CA GLY A 95 8.96 3.40 4.11
C GLY A 95 10.26 3.15 4.89
N TRP A 96 10.60 1.89 5.15
CA TRP A 96 11.81 1.52 5.88
C TRP A 96 13.10 1.95 5.16
N ARG A 97 13.12 1.91 3.82
CA ARG A 97 14.28 2.36 3.05
C ARG A 97 14.48 3.86 3.13
N LEU A 98 13.39 4.61 3.08
CA LEU A 98 13.41 6.07 3.23
C LEU A 98 13.74 6.47 4.69
N ALA A 99 13.47 5.61 5.67
CA ALA A 99 13.78 5.89 7.07
C ALA A 99 15.28 5.91 7.39
N ALA A 100 16.15 5.43 6.50
CA ALA A 100 17.58 5.35 6.72
C ALA A 100 18.24 6.74 6.68
N GLY A 101 18.30 7.42 7.83
CA GLY A 101 18.89 8.75 7.93
C GLY A 101 17.87 9.89 8.08
N TRP A 102 16.58 9.56 8.24
CA TRP A 102 15.43 10.48 8.26
C TRP A 102 15.64 11.79 9.03
N LYS A 103 16.44 11.78 10.11
CA LYS A 103 16.74 12.98 10.91
C LYS A 103 17.37 14.12 10.09
N ASN A 104 18.08 13.82 9.01
CA ASN A 104 18.74 14.80 8.14
C ASN A 104 18.10 14.90 6.74
N ASP A 105 17.03 14.15 6.49
CA ASP A 105 16.40 14.12 5.16
C ASP A 105 15.53 15.36 4.91
N SER A 106 15.21 15.62 3.65
CA SER A 106 14.33 16.73 3.30
C SER A 106 12.91 16.53 3.86
N VAL A 107 12.11 17.59 3.94
CA VAL A 107 10.70 17.46 4.36
C VAL A 107 9.94 16.59 3.36
N GLU A 108 10.26 16.71 2.07
CA GLU A 108 9.66 15.93 1.00
C GLU A 108 9.92 14.43 1.16
N ASP A 109 11.16 14.03 1.47
CA ASP A 109 11.51 12.63 1.69
C ASP A 109 10.82 12.05 2.92
N ILE A 110 10.68 12.85 3.99
CA ILE A 110 9.95 12.45 5.20
C ILE A 110 8.45 12.29 4.92
N VAL A 111 7.86 13.20 4.15
CA VAL A 111 6.46 13.10 3.73
C VAL A 111 6.23 11.80 2.95
N GLU A 112 7.15 11.42 2.06
CA GLU A 112 7.06 10.15 1.34
C GLU A 112 7.23 8.93 2.26
N MET A 113 8.18 8.98 3.19
CA MET A 113 8.34 7.92 4.20
C MET A 113 7.06 7.73 5.02
N ILE A 114 6.48 8.82 5.54
CA ILE A 114 5.24 8.79 6.31
C ILE A 114 4.10 8.24 5.45
N TYR A 115 4.02 8.64 4.18
CA TYR A 115 3.01 8.14 3.26
C TYR A 115 3.04 6.62 3.14
N TRP A 116 4.22 6.03 2.96
CA TRP A 116 4.36 4.58 2.87
C TRP A 116 4.02 3.88 4.19
N PHE A 117 4.45 4.42 5.32
CA PHE A 117 4.15 3.84 6.62
C PHE A 117 2.67 3.98 7.03
N GLU A 118 2.01 5.10 6.74
CA GLU A 118 0.57 5.26 7.03
C GLU A 118 -0.25 4.30 6.16
N ARG A 119 0.11 4.14 4.87
CA ARG A 119 -0.52 3.12 4.02
C ARG A 119 -0.28 1.70 4.55
N ALA A 120 0.93 1.38 4.97
CA ALA A 120 1.26 0.07 5.55
C ALA A 120 0.45 -0.17 6.83
N THR A 121 0.33 0.84 7.70
CA THR A 121 -0.46 0.80 8.94
C THR A 121 -1.93 0.53 8.63
N PHE A 122 -2.51 1.28 7.69
CA PHE A 122 -3.90 1.08 7.26
C PHE A 122 -4.15 -0.33 6.73
N ASN A 123 -3.17 -0.92 6.03
CA ASN A 123 -3.22 -2.30 5.55
C ASN A 123 -2.75 -3.35 6.57
N GLY A 124 -2.59 -2.97 7.85
CA GLY A 124 -2.37 -3.88 8.97
C GLY A 124 -0.91 -4.14 9.36
N SER A 125 0.04 -3.28 8.97
CA SER A 125 1.43 -3.37 9.43
C SER A 125 1.62 -2.70 10.79
N GLU A 126 1.72 -3.51 11.85
CA GLU A 126 2.03 -3.02 13.21
C GLU A 126 3.45 -2.43 13.30
N ASP A 127 4.41 -2.97 12.55
CA ASP A 127 5.78 -2.45 12.51
C ASP A 127 5.83 -1.02 11.92
N ALA A 128 4.99 -0.74 10.91
CA ALA A 128 4.87 0.59 10.34
C ALA A 128 4.31 1.59 11.36
N TYR A 129 3.27 1.17 12.10
CA TYR A 129 2.68 1.97 13.17
C TYR A 129 3.70 2.30 14.27
N ALA A 130 4.49 1.32 14.70
CA ALA A 130 5.53 1.52 15.71
C ALA A 130 6.60 2.54 15.26
N ASN A 131 7.01 2.48 13.98
CA ASN A 131 7.93 3.46 13.40
C ASN A 131 7.32 4.87 13.35
N LEU A 132 6.05 4.99 12.97
CA LEU A 132 5.34 6.28 12.98
C LEU A 132 5.19 6.84 14.40
N ALA A 133 4.85 6.01 15.37
CA ALA A 133 4.75 6.44 16.77
C ALA A 133 6.08 7.02 17.25
N THR A 134 7.19 6.32 17.00
CA THR A 134 8.54 6.80 17.32
C THR A 134 8.87 8.12 16.60
N LEU A 135 8.46 8.24 15.34
CA LEU A 135 8.68 9.44 14.55
C LEU A 135 7.93 10.66 15.11
N TYR A 136 6.71 10.45 15.64
CA TYR A 136 5.83 11.52 16.14
C TYR A 136 6.07 11.91 17.60
N GLU A 137 6.89 11.19 18.35
CA GLU A 137 7.27 11.56 19.73
C GLU A 137 8.09 12.86 19.82
N ASN A 138 8.51 13.43 18.67
CA ASN A 138 9.13 14.75 18.58
C ASN A 138 10.41 14.92 19.43
N GLU A 139 11.13 13.83 19.71
CA GLU A 139 12.35 13.90 20.52
C GLU A 139 13.53 14.61 19.80
N PHE A 140 13.50 14.62 18.46
CA PHE A 140 14.61 15.14 17.64
C PHE A 140 14.20 16.22 16.64
N ARG A 141 13.00 16.10 16.05
CA ARG A 141 12.50 16.93 14.96
C ARG A 141 10.98 16.87 14.96
N ASP A 142 10.34 18.04 14.82
CA ASP A 142 8.89 18.13 14.78
C ASP A 142 8.37 17.87 13.38
N VAL A 143 8.40 16.60 12.97
CA VAL A 143 8.00 16.22 11.61
C VAL A 143 6.52 16.47 11.33
N LEU A 144 5.68 16.54 12.37
CA LEU A 144 4.26 16.85 12.22
C LEU A 144 4.08 18.33 11.88
N ALA A 145 4.76 19.22 12.61
CA ALA A 145 4.71 20.66 12.30
C ALA A 145 5.28 20.97 10.91
N GLU A 146 6.39 20.34 10.52
CA GLU A 146 6.97 20.54 9.19
C GLU A 146 6.09 19.99 8.06
N MET A 147 5.47 18.83 8.27
CA MET A 147 4.51 18.28 7.32
C MET A 147 3.25 19.15 7.23
N GLU A 148 2.81 19.77 8.33
CA GLU A 148 1.72 20.75 8.31
C GLU A 148 2.09 21.99 7.50
N VAL A 149 3.31 22.50 7.62
CA VAL A 149 3.81 23.60 6.76
C VAL A 149 3.79 23.16 5.29
N ALA A 150 4.34 21.99 4.95
CA ALA A 150 4.34 21.48 3.58
C ALA A 150 2.91 21.29 3.03
N ALA A 151 1.99 20.78 3.85
CA ALA A 151 0.59 20.62 3.49
C ALA A 151 -0.10 21.97 3.20
N ASN A 152 0.19 22.99 4.01
CA ASN A 152 -0.32 24.35 3.82
C ASN A 152 0.28 25.04 2.59
N ASP A 153 1.52 24.71 2.22
CA ASP A 153 2.18 25.16 0.98
C ASP A 153 1.71 24.39 -0.27
N GLY A 154 0.76 23.45 -0.12
CA GLY A 154 0.13 22.75 -1.24
C GLY A 154 0.79 21.42 -1.60
N ASN A 155 1.58 20.82 -0.72
CA ASN A 155 2.03 19.43 -0.91
C ASN A 155 0.85 18.47 -0.70
N ALA A 156 0.36 17.87 -1.79
CA ALA A 156 -0.81 17.00 -1.75
C ALA A 156 -0.61 15.70 -0.95
N MET A 157 0.61 15.15 -0.93
CA MET A 157 0.93 13.94 -0.16
C MET A 157 0.98 14.25 1.34
N ALA A 158 1.52 15.40 1.74
CA ALA A 158 1.49 15.86 3.13
C ALA A 158 0.05 16.05 3.62
N GLN A 159 -0.82 16.64 2.79
CA GLN A 159 -2.26 16.76 3.09
C GLN A 159 -2.91 15.37 3.25
N PHE A 160 -2.60 14.41 2.37
CA PHE A 160 -3.12 13.05 2.49
C PHE A 160 -2.67 12.37 3.79
N ASN A 161 -1.39 12.52 4.17
CA ASN A 161 -0.86 11.96 5.41
C ASN A 161 -1.52 12.57 6.65
N LEU A 162 -1.71 13.90 6.68
CA LEU A 162 -2.45 14.56 7.76
C LEU A 162 -3.89 14.09 7.85
N GLY A 163 -4.52 13.78 6.72
CA GLY A 163 -5.82 13.11 6.68
C GLY A 163 -5.79 11.80 7.48
N TRP A 164 -4.84 10.91 7.20
CA TRP A 164 -4.72 9.63 7.91
C TRP A 164 -4.38 9.78 9.38
N ILE A 165 -3.50 10.71 9.72
CA ILE A 165 -3.11 10.98 11.11
C ILE A 165 -4.31 11.46 11.92
N ASN A 166 -5.13 12.37 11.37
CA ASN A 166 -6.36 12.83 12.03
C ASN A 166 -7.44 11.74 12.06
N ALA A 167 -7.55 10.91 11.02
CA ALA A 167 -8.53 9.83 10.92
C ALA A 167 -8.21 8.66 11.86
N ARG A 168 -6.94 8.31 12.05
CA ARG A 168 -6.52 7.24 12.98
C ARG A 168 -6.38 7.77 14.40
N GLY A 169 -5.98 9.03 14.52
CA GLY A 169 -5.68 9.71 15.75
C GLY A 169 -4.30 9.37 16.33
N LEU A 170 -3.81 10.25 17.19
CA LEU A 170 -2.58 10.07 17.97
C LEU A 170 -2.92 9.93 19.46
N TYR A 171 -2.22 9.03 20.15
CA TYR A 171 -2.34 8.93 21.60
C TYR A 171 -1.53 10.02 22.28
N SER A 172 -2.18 10.78 23.16
CA SER A 172 -1.57 11.79 24.02
C SER A 172 -1.83 11.46 25.50
N SER A 173 -1.28 12.27 26.40
CA SER A 173 -1.61 12.19 27.84
C SER A 173 -3.09 12.39 28.14
N ASP A 174 -3.81 13.11 27.27
CA ASP A 174 -5.23 13.41 27.41
C ASP A 174 -6.14 12.37 26.71
N GLY A 175 -5.54 11.35 26.09
CA GLY A 175 -6.22 10.26 25.38
C GLY A 175 -5.98 10.28 23.86
N LEU A 176 -6.80 9.52 23.14
CA LEU A 176 -6.75 9.44 21.67
C LEU A 176 -7.30 10.73 21.05
N MET A 177 -6.45 11.47 20.35
CA MET A 177 -6.79 12.68 19.62
C MET A 177 -7.10 12.31 18.17
N GLN A 178 -8.38 12.21 17.82
CA GLN A 178 -8.90 11.86 16.48
C GLN A 178 -9.95 12.89 16.07
N ASP A 179 -9.93 13.32 14.82
CA ASP A 179 -10.92 14.24 14.25
C ASP A 179 -11.20 13.86 12.79
N ILE A 180 -12.38 13.26 12.55
CA ILE A 180 -12.77 12.76 11.24
C ILE A 180 -13.14 13.89 10.28
N ASP A 181 -13.67 15.01 10.78
CA ASP A 181 -14.03 16.15 9.94
C ASP A 181 -12.76 16.85 9.44
N VAL A 182 -11.77 17.05 10.34
CA VAL A 182 -10.45 17.56 9.96
C VAL A 182 -9.73 16.60 9.00
N ALA A 183 -9.83 15.29 9.25
CA ALA A 183 -9.26 14.30 8.33
C ALA A 183 -9.85 14.47 6.93
N LYS A 184 -11.19 14.50 6.82
CA LYS A 184 -11.89 14.67 5.55
C LYS A 184 -11.48 15.96 4.84
N ASP A 185 -11.38 17.08 5.56
CA ASP A 185 -10.93 18.35 5.00
C ASP A 185 -9.52 18.23 4.37
N TRP A 186 -8.61 17.52 5.03
CA TRP A 186 -7.26 17.27 4.50
C TRP A 186 -7.27 16.39 3.25
N PHE A 187 -8.05 15.31 3.26
CA PHE A 187 -8.21 14.46 2.09
C PHE A 187 -8.84 15.21 0.91
N GLU A 188 -9.84 16.07 1.15
CA GLU A 188 -10.46 16.88 0.10
C GLU A 188 -9.47 17.88 -0.53
N LYS A 189 -8.63 18.54 0.29
CA LYS A 189 -7.54 19.40 -0.21
C LYS A 189 -6.57 18.61 -1.09
N SER A 190 -6.15 17.42 -0.63
CA SER A 190 -5.23 16.55 -1.36
C SER A 190 -5.81 16.07 -2.69
N ALA A 191 -7.08 15.63 -2.67
CA ALA A 191 -7.82 15.20 -3.85
C ALA A 191 -8.00 16.32 -4.87
N LYS A 192 -8.24 17.57 -4.43
CA LYS A 192 -8.34 18.75 -5.30
C LYS A 192 -7.05 19.03 -6.07
N LEU A 193 -5.91 18.64 -5.53
CA LEU A 193 -4.61 18.71 -6.20
C LEU A 193 -4.31 17.50 -7.10
N GLY A 194 -5.24 16.54 -7.20
CA GLY A 194 -5.13 15.37 -8.06
C GLY A 194 -4.40 14.18 -7.42
N PHE A 195 -4.21 14.17 -6.10
CA PHE A 195 -3.60 13.02 -5.43
C PHE A 195 -4.57 11.83 -5.44
N LYS A 196 -4.26 10.80 -6.23
CA LYS A 196 -5.16 9.68 -6.53
C LYS A 196 -5.65 8.96 -5.28
N ASP A 197 -4.76 8.68 -4.34
CA ASP A 197 -5.13 7.94 -3.13
C ASP A 197 -6.13 8.73 -2.27
N ALA A 198 -6.03 10.06 -2.22
CA ALA A 198 -6.99 10.89 -1.50
C ALA A 198 -8.40 10.79 -2.11
N VAL A 199 -8.49 10.77 -3.45
CA VAL A 199 -9.75 10.56 -4.16
C VAL A 199 -10.35 9.20 -3.82
N GLU A 200 -9.55 8.14 -3.90
CA GLU A 200 -10.01 6.77 -3.63
C GLU A 200 -10.49 6.58 -2.18
N VAL A 201 -9.81 7.21 -1.22
CA VAL A 201 -10.19 7.12 0.19
C VAL A 201 -11.52 7.85 0.45
N LEU A 202 -11.71 9.04 -0.14
CA LEU A 202 -12.98 9.78 -0.03
C LEU A 202 -14.14 9.02 -0.66
N GLU A 203 -13.94 8.37 -1.80
CA GLU A 203 -14.97 7.54 -2.46
C GLU A 203 -15.42 6.35 -1.61
N LYS A 204 -14.53 5.86 -0.73
CA LYS A 204 -14.79 4.73 0.18
C LYS A 204 -15.34 5.16 1.54
N ASN A 205 -15.49 6.46 1.80
CA ASN A 205 -15.95 7.05 3.07
C ASN A 205 -15.10 6.69 4.31
N PHE A 206 -13.79 6.52 4.11
CA PHE A 206 -12.82 6.11 5.14
C PHE A 206 -13.02 4.68 5.65
#